data_AF-A0A067EV80-F1
#
_entry.id   AF-A0A067EV80-F1
#
_cell.length_a   1.000
_cell.length_b   1.000
_cell.length_c   1.000
_cell.angle_alpha   90.00
_cell.angle_beta   90.00
_cell.angle_gamma   90.00
#
_symmetry.space_group_name_H-M   'P 1'
#
loop_
_entity.id
_entity.type
_entity.pdbx_description
1 polymer ?
#
loop_
_entity_poly.entity_id
_entity_poly.type
_entity_poly.pdbx_seq_one_letter_code
_entity_poly.pdbx_strand_id
1 'polypeptide(L)'
;MANDDMYDTYGSLDEVELFTDAVKRWDTGAMVKLPCYMQICYLAMFNFGNDLAYYDLKIHGLNLLSNIKNEVANNVLGYFEFFLFL
;
A
#
# COMPACT_ATOMS: atom_id res chain seq x y z
N MET A 1 3.69 -29.20 6.18
CA MET A 1 4.74 -28.23 6.55
C MET A 1 4.89 -27.30 5.36
N ALA A 2 4.04 -26.28 5.26
CA ALA A 2 3.96 -25.39 4.09
C ALA A 2 3.22 -24.09 4.43
N ASN A 3 3.45 -23.54 5.63
CA ASN A 3 2.83 -22.26 6.01
C ASN A 3 3.74 -21.40 6.90
N ASP A 4 5.07 -21.51 6.79
CA ASP A 4 6.01 -20.62 7.49
C ASP A 4 6.86 -19.75 6.56
N ASP A 5 6.98 -20.08 5.26
CA ASP A 5 7.76 -19.27 4.30
C ASP A 5 7.13 -17.89 4.03
N MET A 6 5.84 -17.71 4.32
CA MET A 6 5.23 -16.37 4.28
C MET A 6 5.56 -15.55 5.52
N TYR A 7 5.80 -16.19 6.68
CA TYR A 7 5.97 -15.51 7.97
C TYR A 7 7.41 -15.03 8.23
N ASP A 8 8.42 -15.63 7.57
CA ASP A 8 9.80 -15.06 7.53
C ASP A 8 9.88 -13.78 6.67
N THR A 9 8.82 -13.43 5.92
CA THR A 9 8.82 -12.33 4.92
C THR A 9 8.04 -11.09 5.37
N TYR A 10 7.26 -11.16 6.45
CA TYR A 10 6.63 -9.96 7.00
C TYR A 10 7.72 -9.14 7.69
N GLY A 11 7.98 -7.96 7.14
CA GLY A 11 8.95 -7.03 7.67
C GLY A 11 8.73 -6.75 9.15
N SER A 12 9.76 -6.26 9.83
CA SER A 12 9.63 -5.86 11.24
C SER A 12 8.42 -4.92 11.41
N LEU A 13 7.85 -4.85 12.61
CA LEU A 13 6.74 -3.95 12.92
C LEU A 13 6.99 -2.53 12.36
N ASP A 14 8.24 -2.07 12.44
CA ASP A 14 8.73 -0.81 11.88
C ASP A 14 8.57 -0.73 10.35
N GLU A 15 8.87 -1.79 9.61
CA GLU A 15 8.73 -1.83 8.15
C GLU A 15 7.24 -1.77 7.73
N VAL A 16 6.35 -2.41 8.49
CA VAL A 16 4.90 -2.34 8.24
C VAL A 16 4.34 -0.95 8.58
N GLU A 17 4.81 -0.32 9.66
CA GLU A 17 4.48 1.07 9.98
C GLU A 17 4.97 2.03 8.89
N LEU A 18 6.21 1.88 8.42
CA LEU A 18 6.78 2.70 7.34
C LEU A 18 5.98 2.55 6.04
N PHE A 19 5.58 1.33 5.69
CA PHE A 19 4.74 1.09 4.51
C PHE A 19 3.36 1.73 4.65
N THR A 20 2.74 1.59 5.82
CA THR A 20 1.45 2.22 6.14
C THR A 20 1.53 3.73 6.03
N ASP A 21 2.58 4.35 6.56
CA ASP A 21 2.81 5.79 6.46
C ASP A 21 3.02 6.24 5.00
N ALA A 22 3.71 5.44 4.19
CA ALA A 22 3.88 5.72 2.78
C ALA A 22 2.54 5.69 2.03
N VAL A 23 1.71 4.68 2.29
CA VAL A 23 0.36 4.55 1.72
C VAL A 23 -0.53 5.73 2.12
N LYS A 24 -0.50 6.16 3.38
CA LYS A 24 -1.28 7.32 3.84
C LYS A 24 -0.85 8.62 3.15
N ARG A 25 0.45 8.81 2.91
CA ARG A 25 0.96 9.99 2.19
C ARG A 25 0.59 9.95 0.71
N TRP A 26 0.62 8.77 0.10
CA TRP A 26 0.35 8.55 -1.32
C TRP A 26 1.13 9.52 -2.22
N ASP A 27 2.45 9.52 -2.04
CA ASP A 27 3.41 10.38 -2.72
C ASP A 27 4.68 9.58 -3.08
N THR A 28 5.35 9.91 -4.18
CA THR A 28 6.56 9.20 -4.61
C THR A 28 7.74 9.45 -3.66
N GLY A 29 7.80 10.61 -2.99
CA GLY A 29 8.80 10.90 -1.97
C GLY A 29 8.65 10.04 -0.70
N ALA A 30 7.46 9.46 -0.47
CA ALA A 30 7.25 8.56 0.66
C ALA A 30 8.04 7.24 0.55
N MET A 31 8.39 6.83 -0.68
CA MET A 31 9.13 5.58 -0.93
C MET A 31 10.59 5.64 -0.44
N VAL A 32 11.15 6.84 -0.27
CA VAL A 32 12.57 7.03 0.13
C VAL A 32 12.88 6.38 1.48
N LYS A 33 11.88 6.29 2.36
CA LYS A 33 12.03 5.67 3.69
C LYS A 33 11.82 4.16 3.69
N LEU A 34 11.36 3.59 2.57
CA LEU A 34 11.06 2.16 2.48
C LEU A 34 12.31 1.37 2.11
N PRO A 35 12.44 0.13 2.61
CA PRO A 35 13.39 -0.84 2.07
C PRO A 35 13.21 -1.03 0.56
N CYS A 36 14.30 -1.34 -0.16
CA CYS A 36 14.31 -1.45 -1.63
C CYS A 36 13.20 -2.38 -2.17
N TYR A 37 12.97 -3.53 -1.52
CA TYR A 37 11.94 -4.48 -1.95
C TYR A 37 10.52 -3.92 -1.79
N MET A 38 10.25 -3.15 -0.73
CA MET A 38 8.96 -2.50 -0.50
C MET A 38 8.71 -1.33 -1.44
N GLN A 39 9.76 -0.62 -1.89
CA GLN A 39 9.63 0.46 -2.87
C GLN A 39 9.01 -0.04 -4.17
N ILE A 40 9.40 -1.25 -4.62
CA ILE A 40 8.85 -1.85 -5.84
C ILE A 40 7.36 -2.12 -5.67
N CYS A 41 6.95 -2.73 -4.56
CA CYS A 41 5.54 -2.99 -4.25
C CYS A 41 4.74 -1.68 -4.13
N TYR A 42 5.29 -0.69 -3.42
CA TYR A 42 4.67 0.63 -3.27
C TYR A 42 4.47 1.32 -4.62
N LEU A 43 5.50 1.31 -5.49
CA LEU A 43 5.44 1.97 -6.80
C LEU A 43 4.44 1.30 -7.73
N ALA A 44 4.36 -0.03 -7.74
CA ALA A 44 3.40 -0.77 -8.54
C ALA A 44 1.96 -0.40 -8.15
N MET A 45 1.68 -0.40 -6.85
CA MET A 45 0.38 -0.01 -6.28
C MET A 45 0.04 1.47 -6.53
N PHE A 46 1.02 2.37 -6.31
CA PHE A 46 0.86 3.80 -6.56
C PHE A 46 0.53 4.07 -8.03
N ASN A 47 1.28 3.50 -8.97
CA ASN A 47 1.04 3.69 -10.40
C ASN A 47 -0.32 3.14 -10.80
N PHE A 48 -0.64 1.91 -10.39
CA PHE A 48 -1.93 1.29 -10.69
C PHE A 48 -3.12 2.12 -10.18
N GLY A 49 -3.06 2.59 -8.94
CA GLY A 49 -4.14 3.41 -8.36
C GLY A 49 -4.30 4.77 -9.06
N ASN A 50 -3.20 5.42 -9.45
CA ASN A 50 -3.27 6.66 -10.21
C ASN A 50 -3.77 6.44 -11.65
N ASP A 51 -3.37 5.36 -12.30
CA ASP A 51 -3.84 4.99 -13.65
C ASP A 51 -5.34 4.70 -13.65
N LEU A 52 -5.83 3.97 -12.65
CA LEU A 52 -7.26 3.70 -12.48
C LEU A 52 -8.05 4.99 -12.26
N ALA A 53 -7.57 5.85 -11.35
CA ALA A 53 -8.21 7.15 -11.10
C ALA A 53 -8.24 8.03 -12.36
N TYR A 54 -7.16 8.03 -13.15
CA TYR A 54 -7.07 8.76 -14.40
C TYR A 54 -8.01 8.19 -15.48
N TYR A 55 -8.11 6.86 -15.58
CA TYR A 55 -9.02 6.19 -16.51
C TYR A 55 -10.48 6.57 -16.22
N ASP A 56 -10.90 6.49 -14.96
CA ASP A 56 -12.28 6.84 -14.57
C ASP A 56 -12.57 8.34 -14.75
N LEU A 57 -11.58 9.19 -14.49
CA LEU A 57 -11.70 10.62 -14.78
C LEU A 57 -11.87 10.88 -16.28
N LYS A 58 -11.14 10.15 -17.13
CA LYS A 58 -11.19 10.32 -18.59
C LYS A 58 -12.50 9.80 -19.20
N ILE A 59 -12.99 8.66 -18.73
CA ILE A 59 -14.16 8.00 -19.32
C ILE A 59 -15.48 8.49 -18.70
N HIS A 60 -15.50 8.64 -17.38
CA HIS A 60 -16.71 8.93 -16.63
C HIS A 60 -16.75 10.36 -16.06
N GLY A 61 -15.63 11.10 -16.11
CA GLY A 61 -15.53 12.42 -15.48
C GLY A 61 -15.46 12.37 -13.95
N LEU A 62 -15.23 11.19 -13.37
CA LEU A 62 -15.23 10.97 -11.93
C LEU A 62 -13.79 10.91 -11.40
N ASN A 63 -13.47 11.78 -10.44
CA ASN A 63 -12.19 11.69 -9.73
C ASN A 63 -12.31 10.74 -8.53
N LEU A 64 -11.94 9.47 -8.74
CA LEU A 64 -12.00 8.44 -7.71
C LEU A 64 -10.69 8.27 -6.92
N LEU A 65 -9.70 9.13 -7.13
CA LEU A 65 -8.39 9.00 -6.48
C LEU A 65 -8.50 8.92 -4.95
N SER A 66 -9.36 9.76 -4.35
CA SER A 66 -9.59 9.74 -2.90
C SER A 66 -10.19 8.42 -2.42
N ASN A 67 -11.09 7.82 -3.20
CA ASN A 67 -11.71 6.54 -2.86
C ASN A 67 -10.69 5.41 -2.92
N ILE A 68 -9.86 5.40 -3.98
CA ILE A 68 -8.79 4.42 -4.16
C ILE A 68 -7.78 4.53 -3.02
N LYS A 69 -7.34 5.74 -2.68
CA LYS A 69 -6.42 5.99 -1.54
C LYS A 69 -6.98 5.43 -0.24
N ASN A 70 -8.25 5.71 0.06
CA ASN A 70 -8.90 5.25 1.28
C ASN A 70 -9.02 3.73 1.32
N GLU A 71 -9.41 3.10 0.21
CA GLU A 71 -9.53 1.65 0.13
C GLU A 71 -8.18 0.96 0.33
N VAL A 72 -7.13 1.46 -0.32
CA VAL A 72 -5.78 0.89 -0.13
C VAL A 72 -5.28 1.11 1.30
N ALA A 73 -5.49 2.29 1.88
CA ALA A 73 -5.13 2.55 3.27
C ALA A 73 -5.88 1.63 4.24
N ASN A 74 -7.19 1.43 4.05
CA ASN A 74 -8.00 0.55 4.90
C ASN A 74 -7.55 -0.91 4.80
N ASN A 75 -7.23 -1.39 3.60
CA ASN A 75 -6.73 -2.76 3.42
C ASN A 75 -5.38 -2.94 4.14
N VAL A 76 -4.42 -2.03 3.93
CA VAL A 76 -3.10 -2.08 4.60
C VAL A 76 -3.24 -2.02 6.13
N LEU A 77 -4.10 -1.15 6.65
CA LEU A 77 -4.38 -1.06 8.09
C LEU A 77 -5.08 -2.32 8.63
N GLY A 78 -6.03 -2.89 7.88
CA GLY A 78 -6.74 -4.11 8.25
C GLY A 78 -5.80 -5.33 8.35
N TYR A 79 -4.84 -5.45 7.44
CA TYR A 79 -3.78 -6.46 7.55
C TYR A 79 -2.92 -6.26 8.79
N PHE A 80 -2.61 -5.02 9.17
CA PHE A 80 -1.79 -4.73 10.37
C PHE A 80 -2.51 -5.03 11.69
N GLU A 81 -3.79 -4.65 11.81
CA GLU A 81 -4.61 -4.98 13.00
C GLU A 81 -4.74 -6.51 13.15
N PHE A 82 -4.91 -7.26 12.06
CA PHE A 82 -4.93 -8.72 12.09
C PHE A 82 -3.63 -9.34 12.64
N PHE A 83 -2.48 -8.69 12.39
CA PHE A 83 -1.18 -9.11 12.93
C PHE A 83 -0.97 -8.76 14.42
N LEU A 84 -1.61 -7.71 14.94
CA LEU A 84 -1.52 -7.34 16.36
C LEU A 84 -2.37 -8.24 17.29
N PHE A 85 -3.34 -8.97 16.73
CA PHE A 85 -4.24 -9.85 17.48
C PHE A 85 -3.91 -11.36 17.36
N LEU A 86 -2.75 -11.71 16.79
CA LEU A 86 -2.22 -13.08 16.70
C LEU A 86 -0.91 -13.19 17.49
#